data_AF-A0A2N2KT47-F1
#
_entry.id   AF-A0A2N2KT47-F1
#
_cell.length_a   1.000
_cell.length_b   1.000
_cell.length_c   1.000
_cell.angle_alpha   90.00
_cell.angle_beta   90.00
_cell.angle_gamma   90.00
#
_symmetry.space_group_name_H-M   'P 1'
#
loop_
_entity.id
_entity.type
_entity.pdbx_description
1 polymer ?
#
loop_
_entity_poly.entity_id
_entity_poly.type
_entity_poly.pdbx_seq_one_letter_code
_entity_poly.pdbx_strand_id
1 'polypeptide(L)' 'MIILGHSCIVVGAYLITWGLYLLPVSQPTLMGILGKPLFWGMFCMGGGVCAIFHGFCHCVRSFKSEIEKEASK' A
#
# COMPACT_ATOMS: atom_id res chain seq x y z
N MET A 1 1.05 -11.49 2.11
CA MET A 1 1.03 -10.01 2.14
C MET A 1 2.04 -9.36 1.21
N ILE A 2 3.16 -10.02 0.85
CA ILE A 2 4.22 -9.43 0.02
C ILE A 2 3.73 -8.99 -1.37
N ILE A 3 2.99 -9.84 -2.09
CA ILE A 3 2.46 -9.52 -3.43
C ILE A 3 1.50 -8.32 -3.36
N LEU A 4 0.54 -8.35 -2.42
CA LEU A 4 -0.38 -7.22 -2.19
C LEU A 4 0.37 -5.93 -1.82
N GLY A 5 1.38 -6.02 -0.96
CA GLY A 5 2.21 -4.87 -0.59
C GLY A 5 2.97 -4.29 -1.78
N HIS A 6 3.53 -5.12 -2.65
CA HIS A 6 4.18 -4.67 -3.89
C HIS A 6 3.17 -4.02 -4.84
N SER A 7 1.99 -4.63 -5.04
CA SER A 7 0.94 -4.04 -5.87
C SER A 7 0.50 -2.67 -5.34
N CYS A 8 0.33 -2.51 -4.03
CA CYS A 8 0.00 -1.23 -3.41
C CYS A 8 1.11 -0.18 -3.59
N ILE A 9 2.39 -0.56 -3.53
CA ILE A 9 3.50 0.36 -3.78
C ILE A 9 3.53 0.81 -5.24
N VAL A 10 3.33 -0.10 -6.20
CA VAL A 10 3.31 0.23 -7.64
C VAL A 10 2.15 1.17 -7.96
N VAL A 11 0.94 0.85 -7.48
CA VAL A 11 -0.25 1.70 -7.66
C VAL A 11 -0.07 3.04 -6.95
N GLY A 12 0.50 3.05 -5.75
CA GLY A 12 0.81 4.26 -4.99
C GLY A 12 1.80 5.17 -5.71
N ALA A 13 2.89 4.61 -6.26
CA ALA A 13 3.86 5.35 -7.05
C ALA A 13 3.22 5.98 -8.31
N TYR A 14 2.38 5.22 -9.01
CA TYR A 14 1.66 5.73 -10.19
C TYR A 14 0.72 6.90 -9.81
N LEU A 15 -0.05 6.75 -8.73
CA LEU A 15 -0.96 7.79 -8.21
C LEU A 15 -0.20 9.05 -7.76
N ILE A 16 0.99 8.91 -7.17
CA ILE A 16 1.83 10.05 -6.79
C ILE A 16 2.32 10.78 -8.03
N THR A 17 2.89 10.06 -9.02
CA THR A 17 3.35 10.68 -10.27
C THR A 17 2.21 11.42 -10.97
N TRP A 18 1.04 10.78 -11.10
CA TRP A 18 -0.17 11.42 -11.62
C TRP A 18 -0.54 12.66 -10.82
N GLY A 19 -0.58 12.56 -9.48
CA GLY A 19 -0.93 13.66 -8.59
C GLY A 19 0.01 14.86 -8.69
N LEU A 20 1.31 14.63 -8.91
CA LEU A 20 2.30 15.67 -9.16
C LEU A 20 2.06 16.41 -10.50
N TYR A 21 1.62 15.70 -11.54
CA TYR A 21 1.21 16.33 -12.80
C TYR A 21 -0.01 17.24 -12.66
N LEU A 22 -0.89 16.98 -11.68
CA LEU A 22 -2.06 17.81 -11.41
C LEU A 22 -1.79 18.98 -10.46
N LEU A 23 -0.60 19.07 -9.84
CA LEU A 23 -0.26 20.17 -8.93
C LEU A 23 -0.37 21.58 -9.56
N PRO A 24 0.16 21.85 -10.77
CA PRO A 24 0.23 23.22 -11.30
C PRO A 24 -1.12 23.83 -11.69
N VAL A 25 -2.17 23.00 -11.82
CA VAL A 25 -3.52 23.44 -12.22
C VAL A 25 -4.52 23.42 -11.07
N SER A 26 -4.08 23.09 -9.85
CA SER A 26 -5.00 22.69 -8.79
C SER A 26 -4.83 23.53 -7.53
N GLN A 27 -5.94 24.11 -7.06
CA GLN A 27 -5.93 24.93 -5.85
C GLN A 27 -5.66 24.08 -4.60
N PRO A 28 -4.83 24.57 -3.66
CA PRO A 28 -4.49 23.86 -2.43
C PRO A 28 -5.60 24.05 -1.38
N THR A 29 -6.76 23.44 -1.59
CA THR A 29 -7.82 23.34 -0.58
C THR A 29 -7.72 21.99 0.14
N LEU A 30 -8.08 21.95 1.43
CA LEU A 30 -8.05 20.72 2.26
C LEU A 30 -8.85 19.57 1.62
N MET A 31 -10.06 19.87 1.14
CA MET A 31 -10.90 18.90 0.44
C MET A 31 -10.30 18.49 -0.91
N GLY A 32 -9.62 19.42 -1.59
CA GLY A 32 -8.86 19.12 -2.80
C GLY A 32 -7.71 18.16 -2.52
N ILE A 33 -6.94 18.36 -1.43
CA ILE A 33 -5.82 17.50 -1.05
C ILE A 33 -6.31 16.07 -0.78
N LEU A 34 -7.35 15.90 0.03
CA LEU A 34 -7.92 14.58 0.36
C LEU A 34 -8.58 13.89 -0.85
N GLY A 35 -9.12 14.65 -1.80
CA GLY A 35 -9.70 14.11 -3.03
C GLY A 35 -8.68 13.79 -4.13
N LYS A 36 -7.44 14.27 -4.02
CA LYS A 36 -6.42 14.14 -5.07
C LYS A 36 -5.70 12.80 -5.01
N PRO A 37 -5.34 12.22 -6.16
CA PRO A 37 -4.61 10.94 -6.24
C PRO A 37 -3.28 10.99 -5.48
N LEU A 38 -2.67 12.17 -5.30
CA LEU A 38 -1.44 12.35 -4.52
C LEU A 38 -1.58 11.87 -3.07
N PHE A 39 -2.68 12.22 -2.38
CA PHE A 39 -2.91 11.83 -0.99
C PHE A 39 -3.06 10.31 -0.87
N TRP A 40 -3.92 9.73 -1.71
CA TRP A 40 -4.15 8.29 -1.75
C TRP A 40 -2.91 7.52 -2.19
N GLY A 41 -2.10 8.09 -3.07
CA GLY A 41 -0.82 7.52 -3.48
C GLY A 41 0.16 7.41 -2.32
N MET A 42 0.28 8.44 -1.48
CA MET A 42 1.10 8.39 -0.25
C MET A 42 0.55 7.38 0.76
N PHE A 43 -0.78 7.33 0.93
CA PHE A 43 -1.44 6.36 1.80
C PHE A 43 -1.20 4.91 1.34
N CYS A 44 -1.33 4.64 0.04
CA CYS A 44 -1.04 3.34 -0.58
C CYS A 44 0.44 2.96 -0.45
N MET A 45 1.36 3.92 -0.59
CA MET A 45 2.79 3.67 -0.45
C MET A 45 3.15 3.30 1.00
N GLY A 46 2.65 4.04 1.99
CA GLY A 46 2.83 3.71 3.41
C GLY A 46 2.17 2.39 3.80
N GLY A 47 0.92 2.17 3.38
CA GLY A 47 0.19 0.93 3.61
C GLY A 47 0.83 -0.29 2.94
N GLY A 48 1.37 -0.13 1.74
CA GLY A 48 2.08 -1.17 1.00
C GLY A 48 3.37 -1.60 1.69
N VAL A 49 4.18 -0.64 2.15
CA VAL A 49 5.38 -0.91 2.95
C VAL A 49 5.01 -1.65 4.24
N CYS A 50 3.98 -1.17 4.96
CA CYS A 50 3.49 -1.82 6.17
C CYS A 50 3.05 -3.27 5.92
N ALA A 51 2.33 -3.54 4.82
CA ALA A 51 1.91 -4.88 4.42
C ALA A 51 3.09 -5.80 4.09
N ILE A 52 4.16 -5.28 3.50
CA ILE A 52 5.40 -6.05 3.27
C ILE A 52 6.03 -6.42 4.61
N PHE A 53 6.23 -5.46 5.51
CA PHE A 53 6.81 -5.71 6.84
C PHE A 53 5.97 -6.72 7.64
N HIS A 54 4.65 -6.56 7.67
CA HIS A 54 3.75 -7.54 8.30
C HIS A 54 3.82 -8.93 7.66
N GLY A 55 4.12 -9.00 6.36
CA GLY A 55 4.37 -10.28 5.67
C GLY A 55 5.60 -11.04 6.19
N PHE A 56 6.56 -10.34 6.80
CA PHE A 56 7.75 -10.92 7.43
C PHE A 56 7.65 -11.03 8.95
N CYS A 57 6.63 -10.43 9.57
CA CYS A 57 6.40 -10.53 11.00
C CYS A 57 6.06 -11.96 11.44
N HIS A 58 6.54 -12.32 12.64
CA HIS A 58 6.27 -13.60 13.29
C HIS A 58 4.76 -13.90 13.41
N CYS A 59 3.93 -12.87 13.61
CA CYS A 59 2.47 -13.00 13.68
C CYS A 59 1.86 -13.69 12.45
N VAL A 60 2.37 -13.41 11.24
CA VAL A 60 1.86 -14.01 9.99
C VAL A 60 2.59 -15.31 9.67
N ARG A 61 3.87 -15.42 10.04
CA ARG A 61 4.70 -16.62 9.81
C ARG A 61 4.22 -17.82 10.65
N SER A 62 3.71 -17.58 11.85
CA SER A 62 3.09 -18.61 12.71
C SER A 62 1.80 -19.17 12.13
N PHE A 63 0.99 -18.34 11.44
CA PHE A 63 -0.22 -18.83 10.75
C PHE A 63 0.10 -19.74 9.57
N LYS A 64 1.19 -19.47 8.84
CA LYS A 64 1.57 -20.29 7.68
C LYS A 64 1.99 -21.71 8.07
N SER A 65 2.72 -21.88 9.17
CA SER A 65 3.16 -23.20 9.63
C SER A 65 2.01 -24.08 10.17
N GLU A 66 0.94 -23.47 10.68
CA GLU A 66 -0.24 -24.18 11.16
C GLU A 66 -1.07 -24.74 9.99
N ILE A 67 -1.25 -23.95 8.93
CA ILE A 67 -1.91 -24.40 7.69
C ILE A 67 -1.10 -25.50 6.99
N GLU A 68 0.23 -25.38 6.92
CA GLU A 68 1.08 -26.44 6.32
C GLU A 68 1.02 -27.75 7.11
N LYS A 69 0.85 -27.68 8.44
CA LYS A 69 0.66 -28.88 9.28
C LYS A 69 -0.70 -29.54 9.07
N GLU A 70 -1.78 -28.77 8.93
CA GLU A 70 -3.11 -29.31 8.61
C GLU A 70 -3.18 -29.89 7.20
N ALA A 71 -2.52 -29.26 6.22
CA ALA A 71 -2.50 -29.75 4.84
C ALA A 71 -1.66 -31.03 4.63
N SER A 72 -0.80 -31.37 5.60
CA SER A 72 0.05 -32.56 5.57
C SER A 72 -0.55 -33.75 6.35
N LYS A 73 -1.72 -33.58 6.97
CA LYS A 73 -2.42 -34.62 7.74
C LYS A 73 -3.55 -35.23 6.93
#